data_AF-A0A0F8VGV5-F1
#
_entry.id   AF-A0A0F8VGV5-F1
#
_cell.length_a   1.000
_cell.length_b   1.000
_cell.length_c   1.000
_cell.angle_alpha   90.00
_cell.angle_beta   90.00
_cell.angle_gamma   90.00
#
_symmetry.space_group_name_H-M   'P 1'
#
loop_
_entity.id
_entity.type
_entity.pdbx_description
1 polymer ?
#
loop_
_entity_poly.entity_id
_entity_poly.type
_entity_poly.pdbx_seq_one_letter_code
_entity_poly.pdbx_strand_id
1 'polypeptide(L)'
;MGERGGFLENLPSLDKKKATKFIIYGLFVAILFGLMMMISRSIAQNAGSWENLANQENDINYWNGEYGFNDYIKRQEEIDRTRYWMEWQDVIFMNIARVGVNISLFFILVGFLSFAVNDNIDEKTRRIFLIIAGLILFVIMFTTFFASITISIA
;
A
#
# COMPACT_ATOMS: atom_id res chain seq x y z
N MET A 1 -21.31 -27.03 26.59
CA MET A 1 -21.46 -26.51 25.21
C MET A 1 -20.66 -25.22 25.15
N GLY A 2 -19.61 -25.18 24.34
CA GLY A 2 -18.59 -24.14 24.38
C GLY A 2 -19.11 -22.80 23.87
N GLU A 3 -19.12 -21.81 24.75
CA GLU A 3 -19.21 -20.41 24.34
C GLU A 3 -17.96 -20.10 23.51
N ARG A 4 -18.16 -20.00 22.19
CA ARG A 4 -17.19 -19.36 21.32
C ARG A 4 -17.22 -17.88 21.65
N GLY A 5 -16.52 -17.51 22.71
CA GLY A 5 -16.33 -16.11 23.07
C GLY A 5 -15.81 -15.35 21.85
N GLY A 6 -16.39 -14.18 21.60
CA GLY A 6 -16.08 -13.38 20.42
C GLY A 6 -14.59 -13.06 20.34
N PHE A 7 -14.11 -12.71 19.15
CA PHE A 7 -12.72 -12.25 18.95
C PHE A 7 -12.32 -11.15 19.96
N LEU A 8 -13.28 -10.29 20.31
CA LEU A 8 -13.11 -9.22 21.30
C LEU A 8 -13.03 -9.72 22.76
N GLU A 9 -13.75 -10.79 23.13
CA GLU A 9 -13.71 -11.37 24.48
C GLU A 9 -12.41 -12.13 24.74
N ASN A 10 -11.75 -12.59 23.69
CA ASN A 10 -10.45 -13.27 23.79
C ASN A 10 -9.26 -12.29 23.75
N LEU A 11 -9.45 -11.00 23.45
CA LEU A 11 -8.38 -9.99 23.47
C LEU A 11 -7.63 -9.88 24.81
N PRO A 12 -8.28 -9.93 25.99
CA PRO A 12 -7.60 -9.91 27.28
C PRO A 12 -6.76 -11.17 27.53
N SER A 13 -7.17 -12.30 26.94
CA SER A 13 -6.49 -13.60 27.05
C SER A 13 -5.40 -13.84 25.99
N LEU A 14 -5.17 -12.87 25.10
CA LEU A 14 -4.19 -13.00 24.03
C LEU A 14 -2.78 -12.99 24.65
N ASP A 15 -2.16 -14.18 24.69
CA ASP A 15 -0.80 -14.39 25.20
C ASP A 15 0.17 -13.36 24.60
N LYS A 16 1.07 -12.79 25.42
CA LYS A 16 2.04 -11.75 25.03
C LYS A 16 2.77 -12.13 23.74
N LYS A 17 3.13 -13.42 23.57
CA LYS A 17 3.79 -13.93 22.37
C LYS A 17 2.92 -13.79 21.10
N LYS A 18 1.61 -14.00 21.19
CA LYS A 18 0.69 -13.85 20.06
C LYS A 18 0.46 -12.38 19.73
N ALA A 19 0.27 -11.52 20.74
CA ALA A 19 0.14 -10.08 20.54
C ALA A 19 1.38 -9.47 19.85
N THR A 20 2.59 -9.84 20.29
CA THR A 20 3.83 -9.43 19.62
C THR A 20 3.89 -9.90 18.16
N LYS A 21 3.47 -11.15 17.86
CA LYS A 21 3.43 -11.66 16.48
C LYS A 21 2.49 -10.84 15.59
N PHE A 22 1.33 -10.44 16.09
CA PHE A 22 0.41 -9.57 15.33
C PHE A 22 1.04 -8.22 14.99
N ILE A 23 1.75 -7.59 15.93
CA ILE A 23 2.48 -6.35 15.68
C ILE A 23 3.55 -6.57 14.62
N ILE A 24 4.37 -7.63 14.75
CA ILE A 24 5.47 -7.91 13.82
C ILE A 24 4.94 -8.20 12.42
N TYR A 25 3.96 -9.10 12.28
CA TYR A 25 3.38 -9.42 10.98
C TYR A 25 2.69 -8.21 10.35
N GLY A 26 1.94 -7.45 11.14
CA GLY A 26 1.39 -6.18 10.69
C GLY A 26 2.49 -5.27 10.15
N LEU A 27 3.57 -5.06 10.90
CA LEU A 27 4.66 -4.17 10.49
C LEU A 27 5.34 -4.63 9.19
N PHE A 28 5.60 -5.92 9.03
CA PHE A 28 6.12 -6.47 7.77
C PHE A 28 5.18 -6.21 6.58
N VAL A 29 3.89 -6.47 6.76
CA VAL A 29 2.89 -6.24 5.72
C VAL A 29 2.78 -4.75 5.35
N ALA A 30 2.83 -3.85 6.34
CA ALA A 30 2.85 -2.40 6.09
C ALA A 30 4.06 -1.98 5.26
N ILE A 31 5.25 -2.47 5.58
CA ILE A 31 6.47 -2.15 4.83
C ILE A 31 6.35 -2.65 3.38
N LEU A 32 5.89 -3.88 3.17
CA LEU A 32 5.74 -4.45 1.83
C LEU A 32 4.79 -3.64 0.95
N PHE A 33 3.61 -3.30 1.46
CA PHE A 33 2.64 -2.50 0.71
C PHE A 33 3.07 -1.02 0.60
N GLY A 34 3.78 -0.48 1.58
CA GLY A 34 4.40 0.84 1.51
C GLY A 34 5.44 0.92 0.38
N LEU A 35 6.32 -0.07 0.27
CA LEU A 35 7.30 -0.17 -0.82
C LEU A 35 6.62 -0.31 -2.17
N MET A 36 5.56 -1.13 -2.26
CA MET A 36 4.78 -1.30 -3.50
C MET A 36 4.20 0.03 -3.99
N MET A 37 3.61 0.84 -3.11
CA MET A 37 3.11 2.19 -3.46
C MET A 37 4.22 3.10 -3.95
N MET A 38 5.37 3.13 -3.26
CA MET A 38 6.48 4.00 -3.64
C MET A 38 7.06 3.64 -5.02
N ILE A 39 7.24 2.34 -5.30
CA ILE A 39 7.73 1.86 -6.59
C ILE A 39 6.72 2.19 -7.69
N SER A 40 5.45 1.86 -7.47
CA SER A 40 4.39 2.09 -8.45
C SER A 40 4.25 3.57 -8.80
N ARG A 41 4.27 4.45 -7.80
CA ARG A 41 4.25 5.90 -8.01
C ARG A 41 5.49 6.43 -8.71
N SER A 42 6.66 5.88 -8.38
CA SER A 42 7.91 6.22 -9.07
C SER A 42 7.84 5.87 -10.55
N ILE A 43 7.30 4.70 -10.91
CA ILE A 43 7.12 4.30 -12.32
C ILE A 43 6.22 5.29 -13.05
N ALA A 44 5.05 5.62 -12.48
CA ALA A 44 4.12 6.56 -13.10
C ALA A 44 4.71 7.97 -13.26
N GLN A 45 5.42 8.47 -12.25
CA GLN A 45 6.05 9.80 -12.32
C GLN A 45 7.17 9.88 -13.37
N ASN A 46 7.82 8.76 -13.67
CA ASN A 46 8.89 8.70 -14.67
C ASN A 46 8.40 8.29 -16.07
N ALA A 47 7.11 7.97 -16.24
CA ALA A 47 6.55 7.47 -17.49
C ALA A 47 6.77 8.43 -18.68
N GLY A 48 6.59 9.74 -18.47
CA GLY A 48 6.86 10.75 -19.50
C GLY A 48 8.34 10.89 -19.86
N SER A 49 9.24 10.78 -18.89
CA SER A 49 10.69 10.78 -19.16
C SER A 49 11.09 9.54 -19.97
N TRP A 50 10.51 8.40 -19.65
CA TRP A 50 10.70 7.16 -20.40
C TRP A 50 10.17 7.28 -21.84
N GLU A 51 8.95 7.82 -22.02
CA GLU A 51 8.35 8.06 -23.34
C GLU A 51 9.26 8.94 -24.21
N ASN A 52 9.76 10.05 -23.66
CA ASN A 52 10.66 10.95 -24.40
C ASN A 52 11.92 10.24 -24.89
N LEU A 53 12.54 9.42 -24.04
CA LEU A 53 13.74 8.66 -24.40
C LEU A 53 13.42 7.60 -25.47
N ALA A 54 12.30 6.88 -25.32
CA ALA A 54 11.88 5.86 -26.28
C ALA A 54 11.53 6.48 -27.65
N ASN A 55 10.88 7.65 -27.67
CA ASN A 55 10.59 8.38 -28.91
C ASN A 55 11.87 8.87 -29.60
N GLN A 56 12.86 9.37 -28.85
CA GLN A 56 14.16 9.73 -29.42
C GLN A 56 14.87 8.53 -30.05
N GLU A 57 14.84 7.38 -29.39
CA GLU A 57 15.40 6.14 -29.93
C GLU A 57 14.66 5.69 -31.19
N ASN A 58 13.33 5.81 -31.21
CA ASN A 58 12.49 5.53 -32.38
C ASN A 58 12.85 6.45 -33.56
N ASP A 59 13.00 7.74 -33.32
CA ASP A 59 13.41 8.71 -34.35
C ASP A 59 14.79 8.35 -34.91
N ILE A 60 15.79 8.13 -34.04
CA ILE A 60 17.17 7.82 -34.46
C ILE A 60 17.20 6.56 -35.32
N ASN A 61 16.52 5.50 -34.91
CA ASN A 61 16.56 4.23 -35.64
C ASN A 61 15.82 4.33 -36.99
N TYR A 62 14.76 5.12 -37.08
CA TYR A 62 14.12 5.45 -38.36
C TYR A 62 15.06 6.24 -39.28
N TRP A 63 15.72 7.27 -38.76
CA TRP A 63 16.68 8.08 -39.53
C TRP A 63 17.91 7.29 -39.98
N ASN A 64 18.33 6.30 -39.18
CA ASN A 64 19.39 5.37 -39.54
C ASN A 64 18.96 4.30 -40.56
N GLY A 65 17.67 4.23 -40.91
CA GLY A 65 17.13 3.27 -41.87
C GLY A 65 17.05 1.85 -41.33
N GLU A 66 17.06 1.65 -40.01
CA GLU A 66 16.94 0.32 -39.41
C GLU A 66 15.56 -0.32 -39.67
N TYR A 67 14.55 0.51 -39.89
CA TYR A 67 13.20 0.09 -40.30
C TYR A 67 12.46 1.19 -41.07
N GLY A 68 11.36 0.80 -41.71
CA GLY A 68 10.56 1.69 -42.55
C GLY A 68 9.49 2.49 -41.78
N PHE A 69 8.82 3.40 -42.48
CA PHE A 69 7.81 4.29 -41.90
C PHE A 69 6.66 3.54 -41.19
N ASN A 70 6.21 2.41 -41.73
CA ASN A 70 5.14 1.63 -41.11
C ASN A 70 5.55 1.07 -39.74
N ASP A 71 6.82 0.70 -39.57
CA ASP A 71 7.34 0.19 -38.30
C ASP A 71 7.56 1.31 -37.29
N TYR A 72 8.00 2.49 -37.77
CA TYR A 72 8.12 3.70 -36.96
C TYR A 72 6.78 4.07 -36.29
N ILE A 73 5.69 4.09 -37.07
CA ILE A 73 4.35 4.41 -36.56
C ILE A 73 3.88 3.37 -35.54
N LYS A 74 4.06 2.07 -35.83
CA LYS A 74 3.68 1.01 -34.89
C LYS A 74 4.42 1.13 -33.56
N ARG A 75 5.74 1.39 -33.60
CA ARG A 75 6.55 1.57 -32.40
C ARG A 75 6.12 2.80 -31.61
N GLN A 76 5.74 3.88 -32.29
CA GLN A 76 5.22 5.06 -31.63
C GLN A 76 3.90 4.77 -30.89
N GLU A 77 2.98 4.04 -31.52
CA GLU A 77 1.75 3.57 -30.85
C GLU A 77 2.03 2.67 -29.63
N GLU A 78 3.07 1.82 -29.71
CA GLU A 78 3.50 0.97 -28.60
C GLU A 78 4.11 1.78 -27.45
N ILE A 79 4.90 2.81 -27.75
CA ILE A 79 5.48 3.73 -26.76
C ILE A 79 4.36 4.45 -26.01
N ASP A 80 3.42 5.05 -26.73
CA ASP A 80 2.27 5.75 -26.14
C ASP A 80 1.48 4.82 -25.24
N ARG A 81 1.15 3.61 -25.73
CA ARG A 81 0.43 2.60 -24.95
C ARG A 81 1.19 2.20 -23.70
N THR A 82 2.51 2.05 -23.78
CA THR A 82 3.35 1.68 -22.64
C THR A 82 3.39 2.79 -21.59
N ARG A 83 3.50 4.06 -22.00
CA ARG A 83 3.38 5.20 -21.08
C ARG A 83 2.05 5.16 -20.34
N TYR A 84 0.94 5.00 -21.05
CA TYR A 84 -0.38 4.91 -20.43
C TYR A 84 -0.48 3.76 -19.42
N TRP A 85 0.11 2.60 -19.72
CA TRP A 85 0.17 1.49 -18.77
C TRP A 85 1.00 1.82 -17.52
N MET A 86 2.14 2.49 -17.69
CA MET A 86 3.00 2.92 -16.58
C MET A 86 2.30 3.94 -15.67
N GLU A 87 1.47 4.82 -16.23
CA GLU A 87 0.65 5.76 -15.46
C GLU A 87 -0.54 5.07 -14.78
N TRP A 88 -1.28 4.25 -15.53
CA TRP A 88 -2.50 3.61 -15.04
C TRP A 88 -2.25 2.58 -13.95
N GLN A 89 -1.12 1.86 -14.00
CA GLN A 89 -0.79 0.89 -12.96
C GLN A 89 -0.68 1.52 -11.57
N ASP A 90 -0.31 2.81 -11.46
CA ASP A 90 -0.27 3.52 -10.16
C ASP A 90 -1.62 3.49 -9.47
N VAL A 91 -2.71 3.76 -10.20
CA VAL A 91 -4.06 3.73 -9.65
C VAL A 91 -4.41 2.33 -9.12
N ILE A 92 -4.04 1.28 -9.85
CA ILE A 92 -4.33 -0.11 -9.45
C ILE A 92 -3.55 -0.49 -8.20
N PHE A 93 -2.23 -0.32 -8.22
CA PHE A 93 -1.36 -0.71 -7.12
C PHE A 93 -1.55 0.15 -5.88
N MET A 94 -1.83 1.44 -6.02
CA MET A 94 -2.19 2.31 -4.90
C MET A 94 -3.46 1.83 -4.19
N ASN A 95 -4.48 1.38 -4.92
CA ASN A 95 -5.70 0.84 -4.31
C ASN A 95 -5.44 -0.49 -3.59
N ILE A 96 -4.71 -1.41 -4.23
CA ILE A 96 -4.33 -2.69 -3.61
C ILE A 96 -3.52 -2.45 -2.35
N ALA A 97 -2.53 -1.57 -2.42
CA ALA A 97 -1.65 -1.31 -1.30
C ALA A 97 -2.32 -0.56 -0.16
N ARG A 98 -3.28 0.34 -0.42
CA ARG A 98 -4.12 0.94 0.63
C ARG A 98 -4.87 -0.12 1.43
N VAL A 99 -5.48 -1.10 0.75
CA VAL A 99 -6.15 -2.22 1.43
C VAL A 99 -5.14 -3.00 2.29
N GLY A 100 -3.98 -3.32 1.73
CA GLY A 100 -2.91 -4.03 2.43
C GLY A 100 -2.39 -3.30 3.67
N VAL A 101 -2.16 -1.99 3.57
CA VAL A 101 -1.75 -1.13 4.70
C VAL A 101 -2.84 -1.07 5.77
N ASN A 102 -4.11 -0.94 5.40
CA ASN A 102 -5.20 -0.92 6.37
C ASN A 102 -5.33 -2.26 7.13
N ILE A 103 -5.19 -3.39 6.43
CA ILE A 103 -5.16 -4.73 7.05
C ILE A 103 -3.97 -4.85 8.01
N SER A 104 -2.79 -4.37 7.60
CA SER A 104 -1.61 -4.32 8.46
C SER A 104 -1.84 -3.50 9.72
N LEU A 105 -2.32 -2.27 9.59
CA LEU A 105 -2.58 -1.37 10.72
C LEU A 105 -3.61 -1.98 11.67
N PHE A 106 -4.61 -2.70 11.14
CA PHE A 106 -5.56 -3.45 11.95
C PHE A 106 -4.89 -4.54 12.80
N PHE A 107 -3.95 -5.31 12.25
CA PHE A 107 -3.20 -6.30 13.04
C PHE A 107 -2.33 -5.64 14.12
N ILE A 108 -1.68 -4.53 13.79
CA ILE A 108 -0.87 -3.77 14.76
C ILE A 108 -1.77 -3.23 15.89
N LEU A 109 -2.94 -2.69 15.55
CA LEU A 109 -3.95 -2.22 16.50
C LEU A 109 -4.39 -3.33 17.45
N VAL A 110 -4.75 -4.50 16.92
CA VAL A 110 -5.13 -5.67 17.73
C VAL A 110 -4.01 -6.06 18.70
N GLY A 111 -2.75 -6.02 18.24
CA GLY A 111 -1.59 -6.30 19.09
C GLY A 111 -1.46 -5.32 20.24
N PHE A 112 -1.54 -4.01 19.97
CA PHE A 112 -1.45 -2.98 21.02
C PHE A 112 -2.66 -3.00 21.96
N LEU A 113 -3.87 -3.22 21.45
CA LEU A 113 -5.06 -3.38 22.28
C LEU A 113 -4.91 -4.57 23.23
N SER A 114 -4.40 -5.70 22.75
CA SER A 114 -4.14 -6.89 23.59
C SER A 114 -3.18 -6.58 24.74
N PHE A 115 -2.16 -5.74 24.51
CA PHE A 115 -1.28 -5.28 25.59
C PHE A 115 -1.95 -4.25 26.50
N ALA A 116 -2.83 -3.40 25.96
CA ALA A 116 -3.57 -2.39 26.71
C ALA A 116 -4.65 -2.98 27.63
N VAL A 117 -5.12 -4.22 27.40
CA VAL A 117 -6.10 -4.89 28.28
C VAL A 117 -5.47 -5.98 29.15
N ASN A 118 -4.14 -6.14 29.12
CA ASN A 118 -3.46 -7.17 29.91
C ASN A 118 -3.18 -6.68 31.34
N ASP A 119 -3.82 -7.31 32.31
CA ASP A 119 -3.68 -6.95 33.74
C ASP A 119 -2.32 -7.30 34.35
N ASN A 120 -1.47 -8.07 33.65
CA ASN A 120 -0.10 -8.39 34.07
C ASN A 120 0.93 -7.33 33.62
N ILE A 121 0.48 -6.18 33.15
CA ILE A 121 1.32 -5.07 32.68
C ILE A 121 1.06 -3.86 33.58
N ASP A 122 2.13 -3.13 33.92
CA ASP A 122 2.03 -1.91 34.71
C ASP A 122 1.08 -0.88 34.07
N GLU A 123 0.30 -0.20 34.91
CA GLU A 123 -0.74 0.75 34.48
C GLU A 123 -0.20 1.86 33.57
N LYS A 124 1.01 2.38 33.83
CA LYS A 124 1.61 3.42 32.98
C LYS A 124 1.91 2.87 31.59
N THR A 125 2.43 1.66 31.51
CA THR A 125 2.74 0.99 30.24
C THR A 125 1.47 0.65 29.48
N ARG A 126 0.44 0.18 30.19
CA ARG A 126 -0.89 -0.12 29.65
C ARG A 126 -1.53 1.11 29.02
N ARG A 127 -1.47 2.25 29.70
CA ARG A 127 -1.94 3.54 29.18
C ARG A 127 -1.19 3.97 27.91
N ILE A 128 0.14 3.76 27.85
CA ILE A 128 0.93 4.05 26.64
C ILE A 128 0.46 3.20 25.46
N PHE A 129 0.27 1.89 25.64
CA PHE A 129 -0.23 1.02 24.58
C PHE A 129 -1.64 1.41 24.10
N LEU A 130 -2.49 1.86 25.01
CA LEU A 130 -3.82 2.36 24.68
C LEU A 130 -3.76 3.66 23.85
N ILE A 131 -2.84 4.58 24.20
CA ILE A 131 -2.60 5.81 23.41
C ILE A 131 -2.11 5.45 22.00
N ILE A 132 -1.16 4.51 21.88
CA ILE A 132 -0.65 4.06 20.58
C ILE A 132 -1.76 3.42 19.74
N ALA A 133 -2.57 2.54 20.34
CA ALA A 133 -3.74 1.96 19.68
C ALA A 133 -4.71 3.03 19.20
N GLY A 134 -5.02 4.03 20.02
CA GLY A 134 -5.85 5.16 19.66
C GLY A 134 -5.30 5.97 18.47
N LEU A 135 -3.98 6.19 18.44
CA LEU A 135 -3.31 6.89 17.34
C LEU A 135 -3.37 6.08 16.03
N ILE A 136 -3.13 4.77 16.09
CA ILE A 136 -3.26 3.89 14.92
C ILE A 136 -4.69 3.90 14.40
N LEU A 137 -5.68 3.80 15.30
CA LEU A 137 -7.09 3.85 14.93
C LEU A 137 -7.46 5.20 14.28
N PHE A 138 -6.94 6.31 14.82
CA PHE A 138 -7.09 7.63 14.20
C PHE A 138 -6.51 7.66 12.78
N VAL A 139 -5.31 7.10 12.56
CA VAL A 139 -4.68 7.01 11.24
C VAL A 139 -5.54 6.17 10.28
N ILE A 140 -6.03 5.00 10.71
CA ILE A 140 -6.91 4.14 9.89
C ILE A 140 -8.18 4.90 9.48
N MET A 141 -8.82 5.60 10.43
CA MET A 141 -10.00 6.39 10.11
C MET A 141 -9.67 7.50 9.12
N PHE A 142 -8.56 8.22 9.35
CA PHE A 142 -8.13 9.29 8.46
C PHE A 142 -7.87 8.75 7.04
N THR A 143 -7.11 7.67 6.89
CA THR A 143 -6.82 7.09 5.58
C THR A 143 -8.06 6.50 4.92
N THR A 144 -9.04 5.99 5.67
CA THR A 144 -10.26 5.40 5.09
C THR A 144 -11.28 6.46 4.65
N PHE A 145 -11.52 7.47 5.49
CA PHE A 145 -12.52 8.51 5.22
C PHE A 145 -12.03 9.59 4.26
N PHE A 146 -10.74 9.94 4.27
CA PHE A 146 -10.22 11.00 3.39
C PHE A 146 -9.59 10.49 2.09
N ALA A 147 -9.32 9.19 1.95
CA ALA A 147 -8.85 8.62 0.69
C ALA A 147 -9.98 8.08 -0.21
N SER A 148 -11.24 8.17 0.24
CA SER A 148 -12.41 7.85 -0.56
C SER A 148 -12.83 9.08 -1.39
N ILE A 149 -12.76 8.91 -2.71
CA ILE A 149 -13.40 9.71 -3.78
C ILE A 149 -12.60 10.93 -4.28
N THR A 150 -11.81 10.71 -5.35
CA THR A 150 -12.04 11.43 -6.62
C THR A 150 -11.53 10.59 -7.79
N ILE A 151 -12.44 9.93 -8.49
CA ILE A 151 -12.29 9.72 -9.94
C ILE A 151 -13.33 10.67 -10.54
N SER A 152 -12.88 11.82 -11.03
CA SER A 152 -13.65 12.58 -12.02
C SER A 152 -12.94 12.34 -13.34
N ILE A 153 -13.52 11.48 -14.17
CA ILE A 153 -13.22 11.49 -15.59
C ILE A 153 -14.02 12.67 -16.15
N ALA A 154 -13.32 13.68 -16.65
CA ALA A 154 -13.89 14.71 -17.52
C ALA A 154 -13.44 14.42 -18.95
#